data_AF-A0A8T6LYW1-F1
#
_entry.id   AF-A0A8T6LYW1-F1
#
_cell.length_a   1.000
_cell.length_b   1.000
_cell.length_c   1.000
_cell.angle_alpha   90.00
_cell.angle_beta   90.00
_cell.angle_gamma   90.00
#
_symmetry.space_group_name_H-M   'P 1'
#
loop_
_entity.id
_entity.type
_entity.pdbx_description
1 polymer ?
#
loop_
_entity_poly.entity_id
_entity_poly.type
_entity_poly.pdbx_seq_one_letter_code
_entity_poly.pdbx_strand_id
1 'polypeptide(L)'
;LRFRNRLMMFTGLLLITSSAVLFPESAYYSPSTLPTTPIGAIPAWATIVPLVFFSSLTMFGGELFAVSTLFFAGDNFQTLARRARYKVLIIAFSAIIWLSFTLHNHENWSQHMPDLGLLLPLILILHIGLCFATVLQPAVRLESELNHGDGRSWGMLILAAIMGLLVLVLTPIHLDVLDVFGSSLGPYVYGIWVATVTVSAMMLVQFLPALGFDAAPRPEIWWMKMTLAFSPVILCMFTPFAIFLIPAIWLALPWSSLAPWFIERDVVSPSASFVLYPLLFITIMCAILPFSWSEPFLASLWFGWIPGVMASIGLTLHIKKKDNLGVDSSEQE
;
A
#
# COMPACT_ATOMS: atom_id res chain seq x y z
N LEU A 1 19.96 1.47 23.64
CA LEU A 1 19.12 1.92 24.78
C LEU A 1 18.74 3.41 24.73
N ARG A 2 19.68 4.36 24.63
CA ARG A 2 19.35 5.81 24.58
C ARG A 2 18.53 6.26 23.37
N PHE A 3 18.77 5.69 22.18
CA PHE A 3 18.00 6.01 20.97
C PHE A 3 16.54 5.52 21.04
N ARG A 4 16.33 4.26 21.46
CA ARG A 4 14.99 3.69 21.69
C ARG A 4 14.14 4.55 22.64
N ASN A 5 14.73 5.04 23.72
CA ASN A 5 14.03 5.89 24.69
C ASN A 5 13.68 7.27 24.10
N ARG A 6 14.52 7.83 23.23
CA ARG A 6 14.23 9.10 22.54
C ARG A 6 13.12 8.94 21.51
N LEU A 7 13.14 7.85 20.76
CA LEU A 7 12.10 7.54 19.77
C LEU A 7 10.76 7.26 20.44
N MET A 8 10.75 6.51 21.56
CA MET A 8 9.57 6.30 22.40
C MET A 8 9.04 7.58 23.04
N MET A 9 9.92 8.48 23.52
CA MET A 9 9.47 9.78 24.05
C MET A 9 8.92 10.68 22.95
N PHE A 10 9.51 10.67 21.75
CA PHE A 10 9.01 11.44 20.63
C PHE A 10 7.66 10.93 20.12
N THR A 11 7.49 9.60 20.00
CA THR A 11 6.18 9.00 19.67
C THR A 11 5.17 9.24 20.78
N GLY A 12 5.56 9.12 22.05
CA GLY A 12 4.69 9.46 23.18
C GLY A 12 4.26 10.92 23.19
N LEU A 13 5.18 11.86 22.91
CA LEU A 13 4.88 13.28 22.79
C LEU A 13 3.91 13.55 21.64
N LEU A 14 4.15 12.99 20.46
CA LEU A 14 3.26 13.09 19.30
C LEU A 14 1.87 12.51 19.58
N LEU A 15 1.80 11.39 20.30
CA LEU A 15 0.54 10.73 20.64
C LEU A 15 -0.25 11.54 21.68
N ILE A 16 0.44 12.15 22.65
CA ILE A 16 -0.17 13.06 23.63
C ILE A 16 -0.65 14.35 22.95
N THR A 17 0.17 14.98 22.11
CA THR A 17 -0.21 16.22 21.42
C THR A 17 -1.34 15.99 20.41
N SER A 18 -1.30 14.89 19.65
CA SER A 18 -2.42 14.51 18.77
C SER A 18 -3.69 14.21 19.56
N SER A 19 -3.60 13.53 20.71
CA SER A 19 -4.79 13.30 21.55
C SER A 19 -5.38 14.61 22.07
N ALA A 20 -4.55 15.57 22.49
CA ALA A 20 -5.00 16.86 23.00
C ALA A 20 -5.58 17.79 21.91
N VAL A 21 -5.08 17.68 20.68
CA VAL A 21 -5.57 18.48 19.54
C VAL A 21 -6.83 17.87 18.93
N LEU A 22 -6.92 16.55 18.83
CA LEU A 22 -8.06 15.85 18.22
C LEU A 22 -9.24 15.68 19.20
N PHE A 23 -8.97 15.64 20.51
CA PHE A 23 -9.99 15.55 21.54
C PHE A 23 -9.88 16.75 22.49
N PRO A 24 -10.51 17.89 22.16
CA PRO A 24 -10.48 19.06 23.03
C PRO A 24 -11.09 18.72 24.39
N GLU A 25 -10.53 19.28 25.45
CA GLU A 25 -10.95 19.05 26.86
C GLU A 25 -12.45 19.28 27.07
N SER A 26 -13.07 20.12 26.23
CA SER A 26 -14.51 20.36 26.22
C SER A 26 -15.37 19.12 25.91
N ALA A 27 -14.82 18.10 25.25
CA ALA A 27 -15.49 16.83 24.99
C ALA A 27 -15.54 15.90 26.23
N TYR A 28 -14.75 16.20 27.28
CA TYR A 28 -14.65 15.42 28.51
C TYR A 28 -15.38 16.06 29.71
N TYR A 29 -16.10 17.17 29.51
CA TYR A 29 -16.95 17.69 30.57
C TYR A 29 -17.99 16.63 30.95
N SER A 30 -18.03 16.31 32.25
CA SER A 30 -19.09 15.53 32.89
C SER A 30 -20.45 16.10 32.46
N PRO A 31 -21.24 15.41 31.62
CA PRO A 31 -22.57 15.89 31.31
C PRO A 31 -23.37 15.92 32.62
N SER A 32 -24.09 17.02 32.88
CA SER A 32 -24.92 17.18 34.08
C SER A 32 -26.04 16.14 34.17
N THR A 33 -26.29 15.41 33.08
CA THR A 33 -27.27 14.33 32.98
C THR A 33 -26.74 13.24 32.07
N LEU A 34 -26.93 11.97 32.44
CA LEU A 34 -26.73 10.85 31.52
C LEU A 34 -27.66 11.01 30.30
N PRO A 35 -27.19 10.79 29.07
CA PRO A 35 -28.03 10.87 27.88
C PRO A 35 -29.15 9.83 27.98
N THR A 36 -30.39 10.30 28.04
CA THR A 36 -31.61 9.47 28.12
C THR A 36 -32.03 8.91 26.77
N THR A 37 -31.40 9.38 25.70
CA THR A 37 -31.57 8.89 24.33
C THR A 37 -30.24 8.36 23.82
N PRO A 38 -30.23 7.23 23.09
CA PRO A 38 -29.01 6.77 22.45
C PRO A 38 -28.49 7.86 21.50
N ILE A 39 -27.17 8.03 21.46
CA ILE A 39 -26.50 8.92 20.51
C ILE A 39 -26.56 8.22 19.16
N GLY A 40 -27.70 8.40 18.46
CA GLY A 40 -27.96 7.80 17.16
C GLY A 40 -28.76 6.49 17.20
N ALA A 41 -29.09 6.00 16.01
CA ALA A 41 -29.80 4.74 15.84
C ALA A 41 -28.90 3.54 16.20
N ILE A 42 -29.49 2.50 16.80
CA ILE A 42 -28.79 1.24 17.03
C ILE A 42 -28.36 0.68 15.66
N PRO A 43 -27.06 0.39 15.44
CA PRO A 43 -26.59 -0.09 14.16
C PRO A 43 -27.29 -1.39 13.76
N ALA A 44 -27.73 -1.49 12.51
CA ALA A 44 -28.27 -2.74 11.98
C ALA A 44 -27.19 -3.83 12.00
N TRP A 45 -27.58 -5.10 12.17
CA TRP A 45 -26.64 -6.24 12.15
C TRP A 45 -25.73 -6.28 10.91
N ALA A 46 -26.20 -5.73 9.78
CA ALA A 46 -25.41 -5.58 8.56
C ALA A 46 -24.13 -4.75 8.73
N THR A 47 -24.08 -3.84 9.70
CA THR A 47 -22.91 -2.99 10.01
C THR A 47 -21.77 -3.74 10.72
N ILE A 48 -22.05 -4.94 11.25
CA ILE A 48 -21.02 -5.76 11.92
C ILE A 48 -20.04 -6.34 10.91
N VAL A 49 -20.51 -6.70 9.71
CA VAL A 49 -19.66 -7.30 8.67
C VAL A 49 -18.49 -6.39 8.26
N PRO A 50 -18.71 -5.11 7.85
CA PRO A 50 -17.59 -4.22 7.51
C PRO A 50 -16.69 -3.94 8.72
N LEU A 51 -17.23 -3.93 9.95
CA LEU A 51 -16.44 -3.74 11.17
C LEU A 51 -15.54 -4.93 11.48
N VAL A 52 -16.00 -6.16 11.25
CA VAL A 52 -15.19 -7.38 11.36
C VAL A 52 -14.07 -7.39 10.33
N PHE A 53 -14.37 -7.03 9.06
CA PHE A 53 -13.32 -6.92 8.05
C PHE A 53 -12.31 -5.83 8.38
N PHE A 54 -12.78 -4.64 8.76
CA PHE A 54 -11.92 -3.52 9.13
C PHE A 54 -11.00 -3.90 10.28
N SER A 55 -11.55 -4.38 11.41
CA SER A 55 -10.76 -4.77 12.58
C SER A 55 -9.77 -5.88 12.29
N SER A 56 -10.17 -6.89 11.51
CA SER A 56 -9.28 -8.01 11.15
C SER A 56 -8.14 -7.57 10.22
N LEU A 57 -8.44 -6.71 9.23
CA LEU A 57 -7.41 -6.13 8.35
C LEU A 57 -6.46 -5.21 9.11
N THR A 58 -6.97 -4.39 10.03
CA THR A 58 -6.12 -3.56 10.89
C THR A 58 -5.22 -4.41 11.78
N MET A 59 -5.76 -5.46 12.41
CA MET A 59 -4.99 -6.34 13.30
C MET A 59 -3.85 -7.04 12.55
N PHE A 60 -4.16 -7.80 11.49
CA PHE A 60 -3.14 -8.59 10.79
C PHE A 60 -2.29 -7.74 9.84
N GLY A 61 -2.82 -6.64 9.31
CA GLY A 61 -2.04 -5.63 8.58
C GLY A 61 -1.01 -4.95 9.49
N GLY A 62 -1.39 -4.65 10.74
CA GLY A 62 -0.48 -4.13 11.77
C GLY A 62 0.63 -5.12 12.13
N GLU A 63 0.33 -6.42 12.21
CA GLU A 63 1.36 -7.46 12.37
C GLU A 63 2.36 -7.44 11.21
N LEU A 64 1.89 -7.36 9.95
CA LEU A 64 2.78 -7.27 8.78
C LEU A 64 3.64 -6.00 8.80
N PHE A 65 3.06 -4.86 9.17
CA PHE A 65 3.79 -3.61 9.33
C PHE A 65 4.89 -3.74 10.39
N ALA A 66 4.55 -4.25 11.57
CA ALA A 66 5.51 -4.47 12.65
C ALA A 66 6.66 -5.39 12.23
N VAL A 67 6.36 -6.50 11.53
CA VAL A 67 7.42 -7.41 11.06
C VAL A 67 8.26 -6.77 9.96
N SER A 68 7.67 -5.99 9.07
CA SER A 68 8.41 -5.32 7.98
C SER A 68 9.41 -4.27 8.47
N THR A 69 9.20 -3.71 9.66
CA THR A 69 10.11 -2.73 10.29
C THR A 69 11.16 -3.38 11.19
N LEU A 70 11.01 -4.67 11.51
CA LEU A 70 11.91 -5.45 12.36
C LEU A 70 12.71 -6.45 11.54
N PHE A 71 13.40 -5.96 10.50
CA PHE A 71 14.14 -6.79 9.53
C PHE A 71 15.09 -7.83 10.16
N PHE A 72 15.75 -7.49 11.27
CA PHE A 72 16.72 -8.37 11.96
C PHE A 72 16.09 -9.38 12.93
N ALA A 73 14.77 -9.52 12.93
CA ALA A 73 14.09 -10.42 13.84
C ALA A 73 14.15 -11.86 13.29
N GLY A 74 14.72 -12.79 14.08
CA GLY A 74 15.03 -14.16 13.66
C GLY A 74 13.84 -15.00 13.16
N ASP A 75 14.10 -16.27 12.82
CA ASP A 75 13.19 -17.17 12.07
C ASP A 75 11.73 -17.21 12.54
N ASN A 76 11.49 -17.09 13.86
CA ASN A 76 10.15 -17.03 14.43
C ASN A 76 9.31 -15.89 13.84
N PHE A 77 9.89 -14.71 13.61
CA PHE A 77 9.19 -13.58 13.00
C PHE A 77 8.88 -13.84 11.52
N GLN A 78 9.71 -14.61 10.82
CA GLN A 78 9.44 -14.97 9.43
C GLN A 78 8.27 -15.93 9.30
N THR A 79 8.09 -16.83 10.28
CA THR A 79 6.90 -17.70 10.35
C THR A 79 5.64 -16.90 10.65
N LEU A 80 5.73 -15.92 11.55
CA LEU A 80 4.63 -15.02 11.88
C LEU A 80 4.22 -14.18 10.67
N ALA A 81 5.19 -13.57 9.97
CA ALA A 81 4.94 -12.78 8.76
C ALA A 81 4.21 -13.59 7.70
N ARG A 82 4.63 -14.83 7.47
CA ARG A 82 4.00 -15.73 6.49
C ARG A 82 2.55 -16.04 6.88
N ARG A 83 2.29 -16.35 8.15
CA ARG A 83 0.92 -16.61 8.65
C ARG A 83 0.04 -15.36 8.54
N ALA A 84 0.55 -14.21 8.98
CA ALA A 84 -0.15 -12.92 8.87
C ALA A 84 -0.47 -12.57 7.41
N ARG A 85 0.48 -12.79 6.50
CA ARG A 85 0.31 -12.57 5.05
C ARG A 85 -0.86 -13.38 4.50
N TYR A 86 -0.92 -14.68 4.79
CA TYR A 86 -2.05 -15.52 4.33
C TYR A 86 -3.38 -15.07 4.91
N LYS A 87 -3.42 -14.72 6.22
CA LYS A 87 -4.63 -14.19 6.84
C LYS A 87 -5.11 -12.91 6.14
N VAL A 88 -4.21 -11.95 5.93
CA VAL A 88 -4.54 -10.69 5.25
C VAL A 88 -5.05 -10.94 3.84
N LEU A 89 -4.42 -11.82 3.05
CA LEU A 89 -4.89 -12.13 1.69
C LEU A 89 -6.28 -12.78 1.68
N ILE A 90 -6.55 -13.73 2.58
CA ILE A 90 -7.87 -14.38 2.68
C ILE A 90 -8.95 -13.38 3.09
N ILE A 91 -8.65 -12.55 4.09
CA ILE A 91 -9.59 -11.52 4.59
C ILE A 91 -9.81 -10.45 3.53
N ALA A 92 -8.75 -10.00 2.84
CA ALA A 92 -8.83 -9.02 1.76
C ALA A 92 -9.67 -9.53 0.59
N PHE A 93 -9.45 -10.77 0.16
CA PHE A 93 -10.26 -11.40 -0.88
C PHE A 93 -11.73 -11.50 -0.49
N SER A 94 -12.00 -11.93 0.75
CA SER A 94 -13.37 -11.98 1.30
C SER A 94 -14.01 -10.59 1.38
N ALA A 95 -13.24 -9.57 1.76
CA ALA A 95 -13.69 -8.18 1.81
C ALA A 95 -13.97 -7.62 0.40
N ILE A 96 -13.17 -7.95 -0.61
CA ILE A 96 -13.43 -7.57 -2.01
C ILE A 96 -14.74 -8.17 -2.51
N ILE A 97 -14.99 -9.46 -2.22
CA ILE A 97 -16.26 -10.11 -2.55
C ILE A 97 -17.43 -9.37 -1.90
N TRP A 98 -17.33 -9.13 -0.58
CA TRP A 98 -18.39 -8.46 0.16
C TRP A 98 -18.62 -7.01 -0.31
N LEU A 99 -17.54 -6.25 -0.56
CA LEU A 99 -17.59 -4.91 -1.13
C LEU A 99 -18.26 -4.93 -2.51
N SER A 100 -17.93 -5.90 -3.35
CA SER A 100 -18.53 -6.01 -4.70
C SER A 100 -20.04 -6.16 -4.63
N PHE A 101 -20.55 -7.03 -3.74
CA PHE A 101 -22.00 -7.17 -3.55
C PHE A 101 -22.63 -5.92 -2.93
N THR A 102 -21.96 -5.28 -1.99
CA THR A 102 -22.51 -4.11 -1.27
C THR A 102 -22.58 -2.88 -2.17
N LEU A 103 -21.51 -2.63 -2.93
CA LEU A 103 -21.40 -1.49 -3.84
C LEU A 103 -22.25 -1.67 -5.09
N HIS A 104 -22.45 -2.91 -5.58
CA HIS A 104 -23.37 -3.17 -6.69
C HIS A 104 -24.81 -2.74 -6.36
N ASN A 105 -25.23 -2.85 -5.10
CA ASN A 105 -26.55 -2.42 -4.66
C ASN A 105 -26.68 -0.89 -4.47
N HIS A 106 -25.58 -0.14 -4.55
CA HIS A 106 -25.56 1.33 -4.42
C HIS A 106 -25.26 1.94 -5.80
N GLU A 107 -26.28 2.41 -6.49
CA GLU A 107 -26.10 3.12 -7.76
C GLU A 107 -25.22 4.37 -7.57
N ASN A 108 -24.28 4.59 -8.48
CA ASN A 108 -23.37 5.75 -8.48
C ASN A 108 -22.65 5.99 -7.15
N TRP A 109 -22.33 4.92 -6.42
CA TRP A 109 -21.60 4.98 -5.14
C TRP A 109 -20.27 5.72 -5.26
N SER A 110 -19.61 5.64 -6.42
CA SER A 110 -18.33 6.28 -6.72
C SER A 110 -18.40 7.82 -6.70
N GLN A 111 -19.58 8.38 -6.92
CA GLN A 111 -19.85 9.82 -6.86
C GLN A 111 -20.17 10.29 -5.44
N HIS A 112 -20.70 9.41 -4.58
CA HIS A 112 -21.15 9.70 -3.22
C HIS A 112 -20.17 9.21 -2.14
N MET A 113 -18.88 9.11 -2.48
CA MET A 113 -17.82 8.64 -1.57
C MET A 113 -17.79 9.27 -0.15
N PRO A 114 -18.02 10.58 0.04
CA PRO A 114 -18.07 11.17 1.38
C PRO A 114 -19.17 10.56 2.27
N ASP A 115 -20.26 10.05 1.68
CA ASP A 115 -21.45 9.60 2.40
C ASP A 115 -21.41 8.10 2.74
N LEU A 116 -20.37 7.37 2.29
CA LEU A 116 -20.29 5.91 2.39
C LEU A 116 -19.89 5.36 3.77
N GLY A 117 -19.77 6.21 4.80
CA GLY A 117 -19.54 5.80 6.19
C GLY A 117 -18.33 4.87 6.37
N LEU A 118 -18.57 3.64 6.83
CA LEU A 118 -17.52 2.63 7.09
C LEU A 118 -16.88 2.03 5.82
N LEU A 119 -17.47 2.21 4.64
CA LEU A 119 -16.95 1.61 3.40
C LEU A 119 -15.64 2.26 2.95
N LEU A 120 -15.53 3.59 3.06
CA LEU A 120 -14.31 4.31 2.69
C LEU A 120 -13.11 3.87 3.57
N PRO A 121 -13.19 3.88 4.91
CA PRO A 121 -12.15 3.32 5.77
C PRO A 121 -11.84 1.85 5.48
N LEU A 122 -12.84 1.04 5.12
CA LEU A 122 -12.64 -0.36 4.77
C LEU A 122 -11.82 -0.52 3.47
N ILE A 123 -12.10 0.28 2.43
CA ILE A 123 -11.31 0.25 1.19
C ILE A 123 -9.87 0.73 1.45
N LEU A 124 -9.70 1.75 2.28
CA LEU A 124 -8.38 2.28 2.65
C LEU A 124 -7.54 1.25 3.44
N ILE A 125 -8.13 0.55 4.42
CA ILE A 125 -7.41 -0.48 5.16
C ILE A 125 -7.16 -1.74 4.32
N LEU A 126 -8.09 -2.08 3.41
CA LEU A 126 -7.90 -3.12 2.40
C LEU A 126 -6.70 -2.80 1.51
N HIS A 127 -6.59 -1.56 1.03
CA HIS A 127 -5.45 -1.07 0.26
C HIS A 127 -4.13 -1.25 1.01
N ILE A 128 -4.05 -0.75 2.25
CA ILE A 128 -2.84 -0.90 3.08
C ILE A 128 -2.50 -2.39 3.26
N GLY A 129 -3.48 -3.21 3.66
CA GLY A 129 -3.29 -4.64 3.89
C GLY A 129 -2.75 -5.36 2.66
N LEU A 130 -3.31 -5.10 1.48
CA LEU A 130 -2.84 -5.67 0.22
C LEU A 130 -1.44 -5.19 -0.17
N CYS A 131 -1.13 -3.89 -0.02
CA CYS A 131 0.22 -3.38 -0.26
C CYS A 131 1.25 -4.08 0.63
N PHE A 132 0.94 -4.26 1.92
CA PHE A 132 1.82 -4.97 2.85
C PHE A 132 1.98 -6.45 2.49
N ALA A 133 0.87 -7.14 2.22
CA ALA A 133 0.89 -8.58 1.95
C ALA A 133 1.52 -8.93 0.60
N THR A 134 1.40 -8.07 -0.41
CA THR A 134 1.86 -8.38 -1.77
C THR A 134 3.23 -7.80 -2.09
N VAL A 135 3.56 -6.61 -1.57
CA VAL A 135 4.79 -5.88 -1.93
C VAL A 135 5.68 -5.63 -0.73
N LEU A 136 5.24 -4.88 0.29
CA LEU A 136 6.16 -4.34 1.31
C LEU A 136 6.80 -5.45 2.16
N GLN A 137 6.02 -6.39 2.70
CA GLN A 137 6.58 -7.46 3.53
C GLN A 137 7.51 -8.39 2.72
N PRO A 138 7.14 -8.86 1.51
CA PRO A 138 8.06 -9.64 0.69
C PRO A 138 9.32 -8.88 0.31
N ALA A 139 9.19 -7.59 -0.05
CA ALA A 139 10.33 -6.81 -0.53
C ALA A 139 11.44 -6.67 0.49
N VAL A 140 11.12 -6.59 1.79
CA VAL A 140 12.13 -6.56 2.86
C VAL A 140 13.08 -7.77 2.78
N ARG A 141 12.61 -8.95 2.36
CA ARG A 141 13.45 -10.14 2.14
C ARG A 141 14.14 -10.15 0.79
N LEU A 142 13.46 -9.67 -0.25
CA LEU A 142 14.02 -9.67 -1.60
C LEU A 142 15.16 -8.64 -1.70
N GLU A 143 15.02 -7.51 -1.03
CA GLU A 143 15.99 -6.41 -1.08
C GLU A 143 17.22 -6.65 -0.21
N SER A 144 17.15 -7.54 0.77
CA SER A 144 18.33 -7.96 1.53
C SER A 144 19.30 -8.83 0.72
N GLU A 145 18.80 -9.48 -0.33
CA GLU A 145 19.61 -10.26 -1.27
C GLU A 145 20.29 -9.40 -2.35
N LEU A 146 19.92 -8.12 -2.43
CA LEU A 146 20.57 -7.18 -3.32
C LEU A 146 21.87 -6.71 -2.66
N ASN A 147 22.99 -6.96 -3.32
CA ASN A 147 24.31 -6.53 -2.87
C ASN A 147 24.43 -5.00 -2.77
N HIS A 148 25.49 -4.56 -2.09
CA HIS A 148 25.88 -3.16 -2.01
C HIS A 148 26.79 -2.81 -3.20
N GLY A 149 26.26 -2.28 -4.30
CA GLY A 149 27.13 -1.67 -5.29
C GLY A 149 26.50 -1.33 -6.64
N ASP A 150 27.23 -0.46 -7.34
CA ASP A 150 27.09 0.22 -8.63
C ASP A 150 25.69 0.40 -9.29
N GLY A 151 25.39 1.64 -9.65
CA GLY A 151 24.17 2.02 -10.38
C GLY A 151 22.93 2.32 -9.54
N ARG A 152 22.99 2.21 -8.20
CA ARG A 152 21.84 2.43 -7.28
C ARG A 152 21.16 3.79 -7.49
N SER A 153 21.91 4.89 -7.55
CA SER A 153 21.31 6.23 -7.73
C SER A 153 20.57 6.38 -9.06
N TRP A 154 21.11 5.78 -10.13
CA TRP A 154 20.46 5.74 -11.43
C TRP A 154 19.21 4.84 -11.41
N GLY A 155 19.30 3.67 -10.77
CA GLY A 155 18.16 2.77 -10.55
C GLY A 155 17.03 3.43 -9.79
N MET A 156 17.35 4.18 -8.73
CA MET A 156 16.39 4.98 -7.97
C MET A 156 15.70 6.04 -8.81
N LEU A 157 16.45 6.78 -9.63
CA LEU A 157 15.89 7.82 -10.49
C LEU A 157 14.93 7.22 -11.53
N ILE A 158 15.32 6.12 -12.19
CA ILE A 158 14.47 5.44 -13.17
C ILE A 158 13.22 4.87 -12.50
N LEU A 159 13.37 4.25 -11.33
CA LEU A 159 12.25 3.71 -10.56
C LEU A 159 11.27 4.81 -10.15
N ALA A 160 11.77 5.91 -9.61
CA ALA A 160 10.99 7.09 -9.25
C ALA A 160 10.22 7.65 -10.45
N ALA A 161 10.86 7.74 -11.62
CA ALA A 161 10.23 8.21 -12.84
C ALA A 161 9.11 7.28 -13.31
N ILE A 162 9.33 5.95 -13.31
CA ILE A 162 8.31 4.96 -13.69
C ILE A 162 7.11 5.02 -12.74
N MET A 163 7.35 4.99 -11.43
CA MET A 163 6.29 5.06 -10.43
C MET A 163 5.52 6.39 -10.51
N GLY A 164 6.25 7.50 -10.67
CA GLY A 164 5.66 8.82 -10.84
C GLY A 164 4.79 8.93 -12.09
N LEU A 165 5.27 8.41 -13.23
CA LEU A 165 4.52 8.38 -14.48
C LEU A 165 3.22 7.57 -14.34
N LEU A 166 3.29 6.37 -13.76
CA LEU A 166 2.11 5.54 -13.54
C LEU A 166 1.06 6.25 -12.69
N VAL A 167 1.48 6.89 -11.60
CA VAL A 167 0.58 7.65 -10.71
C VAL A 167 0.00 8.89 -11.40
N LEU A 168 0.82 9.64 -12.15
CA LEU A 168 0.40 10.84 -12.87
C LEU A 168 -0.56 10.56 -14.02
N VAL A 169 -0.44 9.40 -14.68
CA VAL A 169 -1.29 9.06 -15.82
C VAL A 169 -2.57 8.35 -15.37
N LEU A 170 -2.47 7.33 -14.53
CA LEU A 170 -3.63 6.48 -14.22
C LEU A 170 -4.63 7.13 -13.27
N THR A 171 -4.18 8.02 -12.37
CA THR A 171 -5.07 8.68 -11.40
C THR A 171 -6.08 9.60 -12.09
N PRO A 172 -5.66 10.53 -12.99
CA PRO A 172 -6.59 11.29 -13.83
C PRO A 172 -7.58 10.43 -14.62
N ILE A 173 -7.10 9.36 -15.28
CA ILE A 173 -7.95 8.52 -16.13
C ILE A 173 -9.04 7.83 -15.28
N HIS A 174 -8.72 7.37 -14.08
CA HIS A 174 -9.72 6.80 -13.18
C HIS A 174 -10.73 7.83 -12.67
N LEU A 175 -10.31 9.09 -12.49
CA LEU A 175 -11.19 10.17 -12.08
C LEU A 175 -12.07 10.69 -13.22
N ASP A 176 -11.63 10.58 -14.48
CA ASP A 176 -12.40 10.98 -15.67
C ASP A 176 -13.67 10.14 -15.85
N VAL A 177 -13.69 8.94 -15.26
CA VAL A 177 -14.90 8.10 -15.21
C VAL A 177 -15.97 8.68 -14.27
N LEU A 178 -15.61 9.65 -13.41
CA LEU A 178 -16.56 10.33 -12.54
C LEU A 178 -17.11 11.58 -13.21
N ASP A 179 -18.44 11.64 -13.33
CA ASP A 179 -19.13 12.84 -13.80
C ASP A 179 -19.11 14.01 -12.79
N VAL A 180 -18.51 13.83 -11.60
CA VAL A 180 -18.50 14.81 -10.50
C VAL A 180 -17.73 16.09 -10.86
N PHE A 181 -16.68 15.99 -11.68
CA PHE A 181 -15.82 17.13 -12.03
C PHE A 181 -16.18 17.78 -13.39
N GLY A 182 -17.32 17.38 -13.97
CA GLY A 182 -17.81 17.87 -15.26
C GLY A 182 -17.07 17.32 -16.48
N SER A 183 -17.63 17.52 -17.67
CA SER A 183 -17.22 16.89 -18.93
C SER A 183 -16.00 17.53 -19.62
N SER A 184 -15.09 18.16 -18.88
CA SER A 184 -13.97 18.93 -19.45
C SER A 184 -12.64 18.55 -18.82
N LEU A 185 -11.75 19.52 -18.55
CA LEU A 185 -10.44 19.28 -17.96
C LEU A 185 -10.48 19.05 -16.44
N GLY A 186 -11.66 19.14 -15.80
CA GLY A 186 -11.84 19.03 -14.36
C GLY A 186 -11.22 17.78 -13.74
N PRO A 187 -11.59 16.55 -14.18
CA PRO A 187 -11.02 15.31 -13.64
C PRO A 187 -9.49 15.24 -13.82
N TYR A 188 -8.98 15.73 -14.94
CA TYR A 188 -7.56 15.72 -15.26
C TYR A 188 -6.76 16.67 -14.37
N VAL A 189 -7.21 17.91 -14.21
CA VAL A 189 -6.58 18.91 -13.33
C VAL A 189 -6.57 18.40 -11.89
N TYR A 190 -7.70 17.86 -11.44
CA TYR A 190 -7.82 17.33 -10.09
C TYR A 190 -6.93 16.10 -9.87
N GLY A 191 -6.95 15.14 -10.78
CA GLY A 191 -6.13 13.94 -10.72
C GLY A 191 -4.64 14.24 -10.77
N ILE A 192 -4.21 15.20 -11.60
CA ILE A 192 -2.81 15.65 -11.65
C ILE A 192 -2.43 16.29 -10.32
N TRP A 193 -3.30 17.08 -9.69
CA TRP A 193 -3.01 17.68 -8.38
C TRP A 193 -2.78 16.59 -7.31
N VAL A 194 -3.71 15.64 -7.18
CA VAL A 194 -3.61 14.52 -6.22
C VAL A 194 -2.34 13.67 -6.48
N ALA A 195 -2.07 13.36 -7.75
CA ALA A 195 -0.90 12.59 -8.16
C ALA A 195 0.40 13.36 -7.89
N THR A 196 0.45 14.66 -8.20
CA THR A 196 1.65 15.48 -7.99
C THR A 196 2.01 15.57 -6.52
N VAL A 197 1.03 15.80 -5.63
CA VAL A 197 1.28 15.81 -4.17
C VAL A 197 1.88 14.47 -3.71
N THR A 198 1.32 13.35 -4.19
CA THR A 198 1.82 12.01 -3.88
C THR A 198 3.24 11.79 -4.38
N VAL A 199 3.54 12.14 -5.63
CA VAL A 199 4.87 11.98 -6.23
C VAL A 199 5.90 12.89 -5.58
N SER A 200 5.55 14.15 -5.29
CA SER A 200 6.43 15.07 -4.57
C SER A 200 6.76 14.58 -3.15
N ALA A 201 5.77 14.07 -2.41
CA ALA A 201 5.99 13.47 -1.10
C ALA A 201 6.93 12.24 -1.21
N MET A 202 6.71 11.38 -2.21
CA MET A 202 7.56 10.22 -2.48
C MET A 202 9.01 10.63 -2.77
N MET A 203 9.24 11.76 -3.44
CA MET A 203 10.59 12.29 -3.68
C MET A 203 11.22 12.83 -2.40
N LEU A 204 10.47 13.60 -1.61
CA LEU A 204 10.97 14.23 -0.38
C LEU A 204 11.36 13.19 0.69
N VAL A 205 10.61 12.11 0.79
CA VAL A 205 10.80 11.08 1.80
C VAL A 205 12.06 10.23 1.57
N GLN A 206 12.67 10.30 0.36
CA GLN A 206 13.99 9.69 0.10
C GLN A 206 15.13 10.34 0.90
N PHE A 207 14.94 11.53 1.48
CA PHE A 207 15.92 12.16 2.36
C PHE A 207 15.84 11.69 3.82
N LEU A 208 14.80 10.95 4.21
CA LEU A 208 14.66 10.45 5.60
C LEU A 208 15.82 9.56 6.07
N PRO A 209 16.41 8.69 5.23
CA PRO A 209 17.59 7.90 5.63
C PRO A 209 18.79 8.79 5.97
N ALA A 210 18.96 9.92 5.27
CA ALA A 210 20.02 10.90 5.58
C ALA A 210 19.82 11.57 6.95
N LEU A 211 18.58 11.58 7.47
CA LEU A 211 18.24 12.04 8.82
C LEU A 211 18.35 10.94 9.88
N GLY A 212 18.77 9.73 9.50
CA GLY A 212 18.96 8.59 10.41
C GLY A 212 17.74 7.65 10.52
N PHE A 213 16.73 7.80 9.65
CA PHE A 213 15.59 6.88 9.59
C PHE A 213 15.86 5.69 8.65
N ASP A 214 16.80 4.84 9.04
CA ASP A 214 17.20 3.65 8.29
C ASP A 214 16.54 2.38 8.87
N ALA A 215 15.33 2.06 8.39
CA ALA A 215 14.47 1.00 8.95
C ALA A 215 14.48 -0.33 8.17
N ALA A 216 15.14 -0.40 7.01
CA ALA A 216 15.06 -1.53 6.08
C ALA A 216 16.37 -1.69 5.28
N PRO A 217 16.62 -2.85 4.62
CA PRO A 217 17.85 -3.07 3.85
C PRO A 217 18.16 -1.98 2.81
N ARG A 218 17.11 -1.39 2.25
CA ARG A 218 17.17 -0.27 1.31
C ARG A 218 16.21 0.84 1.77
N PRO A 219 16.67 1.71 2.67
CA PRO A 219 15.77 2.61 3.38
C PRO A 219 15.13 3.65 2.45
N GLU A 220 15.79 4.10 1.37
CA GLU A 220 15.21 5.06 0.42
C GLU A 220 14.02 4.45 -0.33
N ILE A 221 14.17 3.22 -0.85
CA ILE A 221 13.09 2.50 -1.56
C ILE A 221 11.95 2.17 -0.60
N TRP A 222 12.28 1.74 0.61
CA TRP A 222 11.29 1.40 1.62
C TRP A 222 10.40 2.60 1.94
N TRP A 223 11.00 3.76 2.14
CA TRP A 223 10.30 5.02 2.39
C TRP A 223 9.45 5.48 1.19
N MET A 224 9.90 5.27 -0.05
CA MET A 224 9.07 5.48 -1.24
C MET A 224 7.83 4.59 -1.24
N LYS A 225 7.98 3.29 -0.96
CA LYS A 225 6.85 2.33 -0.88
C LYS A 225 5.85 2.72 0.20
N MET A 226 6.36 3.07 1.38
CA MET A 226 5.54 3.53 2.51
C MET A 226 4.75 4.78 2.14
N THR A 227 5.40 5.74 1.47
CA THR A 227 4.72 6.98 1.05
C THR A 227 3.58 6.69 0.09
N LEU A 228 3.79 5.84 -0.92
CA LEU A 228 2.72 5.47 -1.83
C LEU A 228 1.62 4.64 -1.15
N ALA A 229 1.96 3.70 -0.26
CA ALA A 229 0.96 2.87 0.42
C ALA A 229 0.06 3.67 1.38
N PHE A 230 0.58 4.75 1.97
CA PHE A 230 -0.18 5.61 2.88
C PHE A 230 -0.76 6.86 2.22
N SER A 231 -0.36 7.21 0.99
CA SER A 231 -0.84 8.44 0.35
C SER A 231 -2.35 8.50 0.16
N PRO A 232 -3.08 7.43 -0.24
CA PRO A 232 -4.54 7.50 -0.35
C PRO A 232 -5.18 7.78 1.00
N VAL A 233 -4.65 7.18 2.08
CA VAL A 233 -5.21 7.36 3.44
C VAL A 233 -5.02 8.78 3.93
N ILE A 234 -3.82 9.33 3.78
CA ILE A 234 -3.51 10.71 4.21
C ILE A 234 -4.29 11.72 3.37
N LEU A 235 -4.32 11.55 2.05
CA LEU A 235 -5.01 12.48 1.16
C LEU A 235 -6.53 12.38 1.28
N CYS A 236 -7.09 11.21 1.63
CA CYS A 236 -8.51 11.06 1.95
C CYS A 236 -8.97 11.88 3.16
N MET A 237 -8.05 12.36 4.01
CA MET A 237 -8.39 13.33 5.07
C MET A 237 -8.76 14.71 4.52
N PHE A 238 -8.27 15.05 3.32
CA PHE A 238 -8.54 16.32 2.64
C PHE A 238 -9.55 16.16 1.51
N THR A 239 -9.60 14.98 0.88
CA THR A 239 -10.52 14.69 -0.21
C THR A 239 -10.81 13.20 -0.39
N PRO A 240 -12.09 12.77 -0.38
CA PRO A 240 -12.44 11.36 -0.55
C PRO A 240 -12.08 10.80 -1.94
N PHE A 241 -11.89 11.67 -2.94
CA PHE A 241 -11.49 11.27 -4.29
C PHE A 241 -10.01 10.86 -4.40
N ALA A 242 -9.21 11.05 -3.34
CA ALA A 242 -7.86 10.49 -3.28
C ALA A 242 -7.84 8.95 -3.30
N ILE A 243 -8.97 8.30 -3.06
CA ILE A 243 -9.13 6.85 -3.19
C ILE A 243 -8.75 6.33 -4.59
N PHE A 244 -8.92 7.14 -5.63
CA PHE A 244 -8.59 6.79 -7.02
C PHE A 244 -7.08 6.75 -7.31
N LEU A 245 -6.22 7.06 -6.33
CA LEU A 245 -4.80 6.73 -6.37
C LEU A 245 -4.54 5.22 -6.26
N ILE A 246 -5.43 4.46 -5.61
CA ILE A 246 -5.22 3.05 -5.26
C ILE A 246 -4.86 2.19 -6.48
N PRO A 247 -5.61 2.24 -7.61
CA PRO A 247 -5.27 1.47 -8.80
C PRO A 247 -3.87 1.78 -9.32
N ALA A 248 -3.51 3.07 -9.38
CA ALA A 248 -2.20 3.49 -9.87
C ALA A 248 -1.07 3.01 -8.95
N ILE A 249 -1.25 3.08 -7.63
CA ILE A 249 -0.28 2.63 -6.63
C ILE A 249 -0.07 1.11 -6.72
N TRP A 250 -1.13 0.34 -6.87
CA TRP A 250 -1.03 -1.13 -6.97
C TRP A 250 -0.27 -1.59 -8.22
N LEU A 251 -0.29 -0.79 -9.29
CA LEU A 251 0.53 -1.03 -10.48
C LEU A 251 1.96 -0.49 -10.35
N ALA A 252 2.16 0.61 -9.63
CA ALA A 252 3.47 1.24 -9.44
C ALA A 252 4.37 0.49 -8.43
N LEU A 253 3.81 0.08 -7.28
CA LEU A 253 4.56 -0.55 -6.18
C LEU A 253 5.32 -1.83 -6.58
N PRO A 254 4.78 -2.76 -7.39
CA PRO A 254 5.51 -3.97 -7.79
C PRO A 254 6.83 -3.68 -8.49
N TRP A 255 6.90 -2.58 -9.28
CA TRP A 255 8.14 -2.15 -9.94
C TRP A 255 9.23 -1.78 -8.95
N SER A 256 8.88 -1.26 -7.78
CA SER A 256 9.87 -0.97 -6.74
C SER A 256 10.58 -2.19 -6.18
N SER A 257 9.98 -3.38 -6.33
CA SER A 257 10.64 -4.64 -5.95
C SER A 257 11.41 -5.26 -7.11
N LEU A 258 10.98 -5.05 -8.36
CA LEU A 258 11.59 -5.66 -9.55
C LEU A 258 12.73 -4.84 -10.14
N ALA A 259 12.56 -3.52 -10.29
CA ALA A 259 13.46 -2.66 -11.03
C ALA A 259 14.94 -2.73 -10.57
N PRO A 260 15.25 -2.78 -9.25
CA PRO A 260 16.63 -2.90 -8.80
C PRO A 260 17.37 -4.11 -9.40
N TRP A 261 16.67 -5.24 -9.59
CA TRP A 261 17.28 -6.48 -10.11
C TRP A 261 17.70 -6.42 -11.59
N PHE A 262 17.17 -5.47 -12.36
CA PHE A 262 17.47 -5.34 -13.79
C PHE A 262 18.31 -4.11 -14.13
N ILE A 263 18.29 -3.09 -13.27
CA ILE A 263 18.98 -1.83 -13.52
C ILE A 263 20.37 -1.81 -12.86
N GLU A 264 20.50 -2.38 -11.68
CA GLU A 264 21.76 -2.40 -10.95
C GLU A 264 22.71 -3.46 -11.50
N ARG A 265 24.01 -3.16 -11.50
CA ARG A 265 25.02 -3.99 -12.18
C ARG A 265 25.55 -5.12 -11.31
N ASP A 266 25.36 -5.02 -10.00
CA ASP A 266 26.04 -5.87 -9.03
C ASP A 266 25.19 -7.05 -8.54
N VAL A 267 24.09 -7.32 -9.26
CA VAL A 267 23.14 -8.37 -8.94
C VAL A 267 22.83 -9.18 -10.20
N VAL A 268 22.81 -10.51 -10.03
CA VAL A 268 22.37 -11.43 -11.08
C VAL A 268 20.87 -11.25 -11.31
N SER A 269 20.53 -10.68 -12.45
CA SER A 269 19.15 -10.42 -12.84
C SER A 269 18.37 -11.74 -13.01
N PRO A 270 17.09 -11.77 -12.60
CA PRO A 270 16.22 -12.89 -12.90
C PRO A 270 15.98 -12.98 -14.40
N SER A 271 15.59 -14.17 -14.87
CA SER A 271 15.25 -14.36 -16.28
C SER A 271 14.16 -13.38 -16.72
N ALA A 272 14.46 -12.57 -17.75
CA ALA A 272 13.53 -11.58 -18.28
C ALA A 272 12.24 -12.21 -18.81
N SER A 273 12.32 -13.38 -19.45
CA SER A 273 11.14 -14.10 -19.94
C SER A 273 10.30 -14.69 -18.80
N PHE A 274 10.91 -14.99 -17.66
CA PHE A 274 10.21 -15.57 -16.51
C PHE A 274 9.59 -14.52 -15.59
N VAL A 275 10.22 -13.36 -15.39
CA VAL A 275 9.75 -12.36 -14.42
C VAL A 275 9.38 -11.03 -15.09
N LEU A 276 10.27 -10.46 -15.90
CA LEU A 276 10.08 -9.11 -16.45
C LEU A 276 8.92 -9.03 -17.46
N TYR A 277 8.93 -9.87 -18.50
CA TYR A 277 7.89 -9.82 -19.54
C TYR A 277 6.50 -10.19 -19.00
N PRO A 278 6.34 -11.22 -18.14
CA PRO A 278 5.06 -11.50 -17.51
C PRO A 278 4.58 -10.36 -16.61
N LEU A 279 5.46 -9.74 -15.81
CA LEU A 279 5.06 -8.60 -14.97
C LEU A 279 4.64 -7.41 -15.82
N LEU A 280 5.40 -7.09 -16.88
CA LEU A 280 5.08 -6.00 -17.81
C LEU A 280 3.72 -6.24 -18.49
N PHE A 281 3.50 -7.45 -19.00
CA PHE A 281 2.22 -7.83 -19.61
C PHE A 281 1.06 -7.70 -18.62
N ILE A 282 1.19 -8.26 -17.41
CA ILE A 282 0.13 -8.20 -16.39
C ILE A 282 -0.10 -6.76 -15.93
N THR A 283 0.95 -5.93 -15.79
CA THR A 283 0.81 -4.51 -15.44
C THR A 283 -0.02 -3.77 -16.50
N ILE A 284 0.29 -3.97 -17.79
CA ILE A 284 -0.47 -3.35 -18.88
C ILE A 284 -1.91 -3.86 -18.90
N MET A 285 -2.11 -5.17 -18.75
CA MET A 285 -3.46 -5.75 -18.70
C MET A 285 -4.27 -5.21 -17.52
N CYS A 286 -3.68 -5.12 -16.32
CA CYS A 286 -4.35 -4.57 -15.14
C CYS A 286 -4.55 -3.05 -15.22
N ALA A 287 -3.81 -2.34 -16.07
CA ALA A 287 -4.05 -0.92 -16.34
C ALA A 287 -5.23 -0.70 -17.28
N ILE A 288 -5.43 -1.58 -18.27
CA ILE A 288 -6.43 -1.41 -19.33
C ILE A 288 -7.76 -2.09 -18.98
N LEU A 289 -7.70 -3.34 -18.50
CA LEU A 289 -8.88 -4.19 -18.26
C LEU A 289 -9.95 -3.54 -17.36
N PRO A 290 -9.60 -2.79 -16.29
CA PRO A 290 -10.61 -2.16 -15.46
C PRO A 290 -11.57 -1.25 -16.23
N PHE A 291 -11.11 -0.56 -17.28
CA PHE A 291 -11.93 0.34 -18.09
C PHE A 291 -12.92 -0.38 -19.03
N SER A 292 -12.85 -1.71 -19.11
CA SER A 292 -13.88 -2.51 -19.81
C SER A 292 -15.10 -2.83 -18.95
N TRP A 293 -15.04 -2.52 -17.64
CA TRP A 293 -16.13 -2.74 -16.70
C TRP A 293 -16.95 -1.47 -16.54
N SER A 294 -18.22 -1.61 -16.13
CA SER A 294 -19.09 -0.47 -15.83
C SER A 294 -18.56 0.38 -14.67
N GLU A 295 -17.85 -0.26 -13.73
CA GLU A 295 -17.24 0.37 -12.56
C GLU A 295 -15.72 0.09 -12.54
N PRO A 296 -14.90 0.90 -13.22
CA PRO A 296 -13.48 0.63 -13.37
C PRO A 296 -12.73 0.53 -12.05
N PHE A 297 -13.09 1.34 -11.06
CA PHE A 297 -12.46 1.26 -9.74
C PHE A 297 -12.71 -0.10 -9.06
N LEU A 298 -13.92 -0.63 -9.15
CA LEU A 298 -14.25 -1.95 -8.57
C LEU A 298 -13.48 -3.07 -9.29
N ALA A 299 -13.36 -2.98 -10.62
CA ALA A 299 -12.53 -3.91 -11.39
C ALA A 299 -11.04 -3.82 -10.97
N SER A 300 -10.53 -2.62 -10.73
CA SER A 300 -9.19 -2.40 -10.20
C SER A 300 -9.00 -3.04 -8.82
N LEU A 301 -10.03 -3.08 -7.95
CA LEU A 301 -9.96 -3.81 -6.67
C LEU A 301 -9.76 -5.33 -6.87
N TRP A 302 -10.34 -5.91 -7.92
CA TRP A 302 -10.20 -7.34 -8.23
C TRP A 302 -8.84 -7.70 -8.80
N PHE A 303 -8.31 -6.88 -9.72
CA PHE A 303 -7.15 -7.26 -10.52
C PHE A 303 -5.86 -6.51 -10.18
N GLY A 304 -5.94 -5.30 -9.63
CA GLY A 304 -4.77 -4.42 -9.54
C GLY A 304 -3.68 -4.92 -8.59
N TRP A 305 -3.97 -5.79 -7.62
CA TRP A 305 -2.98 -6.38 -6.72
C TRP A 305 -2.22 -7.58 -7.32
N ILE A 306 -2.65 -8.12 -8.47
CA ILE A 306 -2.05 -9.29 -9.12
C ILE A 306 -0.58 -9.06 -9.52
N PRO A 307 -0.19 -7.92 -10.13
CA PRO A 307 1.23 -7.61 -10.39
C PRO A 307 2.12 -7.72 -9.15
N GLY A 308 1.65 -7.29 -7.97
CA GLY A 308 2.42 -7.38 -6.73
C GLY A 308 2.69 -8.83 -6.32
N VAL A 309 1.69 -9.69 -6.45
CA VAL A 309 1.86 -11.14 -6.18
C VAL A 309 2.78 -11.78 -7.19
N MET A 310 2.64 -11.46 -8.48
CA MET A 310 3.52 -11.99 -9.53
C MET A 310 4.99 -11.59 -9.28
N ALA A 311 5.25 -10.32 -8.98
CA ALA A 311 6.60 -9.84 -8.66
C ALA A 311 7.17 -10.57 -7.43
N SER A 312 6.37 -10.69 -6.35
CA SER A 312 6.79 -11.38 -5.13
C SER A 312 7.12 -12.86 -5.37
N ILE A 313 6.27 -13.59 -6.09
CA ILE A 313 6.48 -15.02 -6.36
C ILE A 313 7.67 -15.21 -7.32
N GLY A 314 7.72 -14.47 -8.42
CA GLY A 314 8.79 -14.58 -9.42
C GLY A 314 10.17 -14.36 -8.83
N LEU A 315 10.33 -13.33 -7.99
CA LEU A 315 11.60 -13.04 -7.32
C LEU A 315 11.93 -14.06 -6.22
N THR A 316 10.94 -14.56 -5.48
CA THR A 316 11.17 -15.60 -4.47
C THR A 316 11.68 -16.90 -5.13
N LEU A 317 11.12 -17.27 -6.29
CA LEU A 317 11.56 -18.45 -7.04
C LEU A 317 12.97 -18.28 -7.61
N HIS A 318 13.32 -17.07 -8.08
CA HIS A 318 14.67 -16.74 -8.53
C HIS A 318 15.70 -16.94 -7.41
N ILE A 319 15.46 -16.37 -6.23
CA ILE A 319 16.36 -16.50 -5.08
C ILE A 319 16.52 -17.97 -4.68
N LYS A 320 15.42 -18.72 -4.55
CA LYS A 320 15.48 -20.15 -4.22
C LYS A 320 16.29 -20.96 -5.24
N LYS A 321 16.19 -20.63 -6.53
CA LYS A 321 16.99 -21.29 -7.57
C LYS A 321 18.48 -20.93 -7.46
N LYS A 322 18.80 -19.68 -7.16
CA LYS A 322 20.18 -19.21 -6.92
C LYS A 322 20.80 -19.94 -5.74
N ASP A 323 20.09 -20.08 -4.63
CA ASP A 323 20.58 -20.76 -3.42
C ASP A 323 20.89 -22.24 -3.69
N ASN A 324 19.98 -22.95 -4.39
CA ASN A 324 20.20 -24.35 -4.75
C ASN A 324 21.44 -24.54 -5.64
N LEU A 325 21.66 -23.65 -6.61
CA LEU A 325 22.85 -23.71 -7.48
C LEU A 325 24.16 -23.42 -6.73
N GLY A 326 24.11 -22.55 -5.71
CA GLY A 326 25.27 -22.25 -4.86
C GLY A 326 25.68 -23.44 -3.97
N VAL A 327 24.71 -24.19 -3.45
CA VAL A 327 24.96 -25.40 -2.65
C VAL A 327 25.62 -26.48 -3.49
N ASP A 328 25.10 -26.75 -4.70
CA ASP A 328 25.67 -27.75 -5.61
C ASP A 328 27.11 -27.43 -6.03
N SER A 329 27.48 -26.15 -6.15
CA SER A 329 28.86 -25.75 -6.45
C SER A 329 29.82 -25.93 -5.26
N SER A 330 29.33 -25.79 -4.02
CA SER A 330 30.14 -25.94 -2.81
C SER A 330 30.37 -27.39 -2.39
N GLU A 331 29.53 -28.33 -2.85
CA GLU A 331 29.73 -29.77 -2.64
C GLU A 331 30.69 -30.41 -3.66
N GLN A 332 31.11 -29.64 -4.68
CA GLN A 332 32.03 -30.08 -5.74
C GLN A 332 33.45 -29.51 -5.61
N GLU A 333 33.70 -28.64 -4.63
CA GLU A 333 35.04 -28.16 -4.22
C GLU A 333 35.54 -28.90 -2.97
#